data_AF-A0A923VTY5-F1
#
_entry.id   AF-A0A923VTY5-F1
#
_cell.length_a   1.000
_cell.length_b   1.000
_cell.length_c   1.000
_cell.angle_alpha   90.00
_cell.angle_beta   90.00
_cell.angle_gamma   90.00
#
_symmetry.space_group_name_H-M   'P 1'
#
loop_
_entity.id
_entity.type
_entity.pdbx_description
1 polymer ?
#
loop_
_entity_poly.entity_id
_entity_poly.type
_entity_poly.pdbx_seq_one_letter_code
_entity_poly.pdbx_strand_id
1 'polypeptide(L)'
;MTEKLIDPAPILDARFTRALKCHAEGWTSDAKLLCVDILLQQPRHAGALELLGVIGCQEQDYVRAAAFLSRAIQADPDNAACHLNYGTALQGLRQLEAAVASFSRAIELSPGVAEFHFNRGNAFKQLGRLADAAADYSESIKLKPSLADAWWSKSFVLLLAGDFENGLPLFEWRRFRQGGQGGRDFGKPAWTGREPLTGKTILLHAEQGLGDTIQFCRYAGIVAGLGARVLLEVQPELVTLLGTLQGVASVFARGTPLPQFDCHCALMSLPLLLRTRLDSIPSPPHYLQSTADKR
;
A
#
# COMPACT_ATOMS: atom_id res chain seq x y z
N MET A 1 -27.48 50.04 -30.43
CA MET A 1 -26.57 48.90 -30.58
C MET A 1 -26.70 48.06 -29.33
N THR A 2 -27.46 46.97 -29.40
CA THR A 2 -27.49 45.94 -28.34
C THR A 2 -26.15 45.21 -28.37
N GLU A 3 -25.31 45.45 -27.38
CA GLU A 3 -24.16 44.60 -27.06
C GLU A 3 -24.67 43.16 -26.95
N LYS A 4 -24.32 42.32 -27.92
CA LYS A 4 -24.52 40.87 -27.77
C LYS A 4 -23.64 40.47 -26.59
N LEU A 5 -24.25 40.25 -25.42
CA LEU A 5 -23.59 39.53 -24.34
C LEU A 5 -23.05 38.24 -24.95
N ILE A 6 -21.72 38.14 -25.08
CA ILE A 6 -21.07 36.89 -25.45
C ILE A 6 -21.38 35.94 -24.30
N ASP A 7 -22.10 34.86 -24.59
CA ASP A 7 -22.30 33.79 -23.62
C ASP A 7 -20.91 33.34 -23.12
N PRO A 8 -20.58 33.50 -21.83
CA PRO A 8 -19.27 33.13 -21.32
C PRO A 8 -19.06 31.62 -21.26
N ALA A 9 -20.12 30.80 -21.39
CA ALA A 9 -20.04 29.34 -21.24
C ALA A 9 -19.02 28.67 -22.18
N PRO A 10 -18.99 28.94 -23.51
CA PRO A 10 -18.01 28.31 -24.41
C PRO A 10 -16.55 28.69 -24.09
N ILE A 11 -16.34 29.90 -23.56
CA ILE A 11 -15.00 30.37 -23.17
C ILE A 11 -14.55 29.64 -21.89
N LEU A 12 -15.45 29.46 -20.93
CA LEU A 12 -15.16 28.76 -19.68
C LEU A 12 -14.94 27.26 -19.91
N ASP A 13 -15.71 26.62 -20.79
CA ASP A 13 -15.51 25.22 -21.16
C ASP A 13 -14.14 24.99 -21.81
N ALA A 14 -13.73 25.88 -22.72
CA ALA A 14 -12.42 25.83 -23.36
C ALA A 14 -11.28 26.03 -22.34
N ARG A 15 -11.45 26.97 -21.39
CA ARG A 15 -10.49 27.18 -20.29
C ARG A 15 -10.41 25.97 -19.37
N PHE A 16 -11.53 25.36 -19.02
CA PHE A 16 -11.54 24.19 -18.16
C PHE A 16 -10.89 22.99 -18.83
N THR A 17 -11.16 22.78 -20.12
CA THR A 17 -10.48 21.76 -20.94
C THR A 17 -8.96 21.97 -20.93
N ARG A 18 -8.50 23.22 -21.05
CA ARG A 18 -7.07 23.55 -20.93
C ARG A 18 -6.54 23.27 -19.52
N ALA A 19 -7.29 23.58 -18.46
CA ALA A 19 -6.87 23.32 -17.08
C ALA A 19 -6.67 21.81 -16.84
N LEU A 20 -7.59 20.97 -17.33
CA LEU A 20 -7.47 19.51 -17.28
C LEU A 20 -6.23 19.02 -18.04
N LYS A 21 -5.96 19.57 -19.22
CA LYS A 21 -4.76 19.23 -20.01
C LYS A 21 -3.48 19.61 -19.27
N CYS A 22 -3.38 20.84 -18.74
CA CYS A 22 -2.24 21.28 -17.95
C CYS A 22 -2.02 20.36 -16.75
N HIS A 23 -3.08 19.95 -16.06
CA HIS A 23 -2.97 19.02 -14.95
C HIS A 23 -2.41 17.65 -15.39
N ALA A 24 -2.92 17.09 -16.49
CA ALA A 24 -2.46 15.82 -17.04
C ALA A 24 -0.98 15.86 -17.49
N GLU A 25 -0.50 17.02 -17.93
CA GLU A 25 0.90 17.27 -18.33
C GLU A 25 1.82 17.61 -17.13
N GLY A 26 1.27 17.69 -15.91
CA GLY A 26 2.03 18.03 -14.70
C GLY A 26 2.27 19.54 -14.50
N TRP A 27 1.66 20.39 -15.32
CA TRP A 27 1.71 21.86 -15.18
C TRP A 27 0.67 22.32 -14.14
N THR A 28 0.92 21.92 -12.90
CA THR A 28 0.00 22.09 -11.77
C THR A 28 -0.29 23.56 -11.46
N SER A 29 0.72 24.44 -11.56
CA SER A 29 0.56 25.88 -11.33
C SER A 29 -0.37 26.51 -12.35
N ASP A 30 -0.20 26.21 -13.65
CA ASP A 30 -1.05 26.69 -14.73
C ASP A 30 -2.49 26.18 -14.60
N ALA A 31 -2.66 24.91 -14.25
CA ALA A 31 -3.98 24.32 -14.00
C ALA A 31 -4.71 25.05 -12.87
N LYS A 32 -4.03 25.35 -11.76
CA LYS A 32 -4.61 26.12 -10.64
C LYS A 32 -5.00 27.53 -11.06
N LEU A 33 -4.13 28.25 -11.78
CA LEU A 33 -4.41 29.61 -12.24
C LEU A 33 -5.66 29.65 -13.12
N LEU A 34 -5.75 28.74 -14.10
CA LEU A 34 -6.93 28.62 -14.96
C LEU A 34 -8.20 28.30 -14.15
N CYS A 35 -8.11 27.45 -13.13
CA CYS A 35 -9.24 27.18 -12.24
C CYS A 35 -9.66 28.42 -11.45
N VAL A 36 -8.71 29.18 -10.90
CA VAL A 36 -9.02 30.43 -10.18
C VAL A 36 -9.71 31.44 -11.10
N ASP A 37 -9.22 31.61 -12.33
CA ASP A 37 -9.83 32.49 -13.33
C ASP A 37 -11.26 32.09 -13.69
N ILE A 38 -11.53 30.77 -13.77
CA ILE A 38 -12.88 30.24 -13.96
C ILE A 38 -13.74 30.59 -12.75
N LEU A 39 -13.24 30.40 -11.52
CA LEU A 39 -14.00 30.67 -10.29
C LEU A 39 -14.27 32.15 -10.03
N LEU A 40 -13.45 33.06 -10.57
CA LEU A 40 -13.74 34.50 -10.55
C LEU A 40 -14.98 34.85 -11.39
N GLN A 41 -15.24 34.10 -12.46
CA GLN A 41 -16.40 34.31 -13.35
C GLN A 41 -17.61 33.47 -12.92
N GLN A 42 -17.37 32.23 -12.44
CA GLN A 42 -18.38 31.29 -11.97
C GLN A 42 -17.94 30.64 -10.64
N PRO A 43 -18.26 31.25 -9.48
CA PRO A 43 -17.78 30.78 -8.17
C PRO A 43 -18.24 29.38 -7.75
N ARG A 44 -19.25 28.83 -8.44
CA ARG A 44 -19.82 27.49 -8.23
C ARG A 44 -19.50 26.51 -9.36
N HIS A 45 -18.49 26.80 -10.20
CA HIS A 45 -18.09 25.88 -11.27
C HIS A 45 -17.51 24.57 -10.67
N ALA A 46 -18.33 23.52 -10.65
CA ALA A 46 -18.07 22.27 -9.93
C ALA A 46 -16.73 21.63 -10.34
N GLY A 47 -16.47 21.49 -11.65
CA GLY A 47 -15.23 20.86 -12.13
C GLY A 47 -13.95 21.62 -11.77
N ALA A 48 -14.01 22.96 -11.66
CA ALA A 48 -12.84 23.77 -11.32
C ALA A 48 -12.54 23.69 -9.81
N LEU A 49 -13.60 23.67 -8.99
CA LEU A 49 -13.49 23.40 -7.56
C LEU A 49 -12.95 21.99 -7.30
N GLU A 50 -13.47 20.98 -8.01
CA GLU A 50 -12.99 19.61 -7.90
C GLU A 50 -11.51 19.50 -8.27
N LEU A 51 -11.10 20.08 -9.41
CA LEU A 51 -9.71 20.01 -9.87
C LEU A 51 -8.73 20.67 -8.88
N LEU A 52 -9.08 21.83 -8.32
CA LEU A 52 -8.28 22.45 -7.24
C LEU A 52 -8.21 21.57 -5.99
N GLY A 53 -9.32 20.89 -5.67
CA GLY A 53 -9.41 19.89 -4.62
C GLY A 53 -8.46 18.71 -4.82
N VAL A 54 -8.50 18.10 -6.00
CA VAL A 54 -7.65 16.98 -6.41
C VAL A 54 -6.18 17.36 -6.34
N ILE A 55 -5.82 18.52 -6.90
CA ILE A 55 -4.46 19.04 -6.86
C ILE A 55 -4.01 19.26 -5.40
N GLY A 56 -4.87 19.82 -4.55
CA GLY A 56 -4.57 19.99 -3.12
C GLY A 56 -4.31 18.66 -2.41
N CYS A 57 -5.07 17.60 -2.72
CA CYS A 57 -4.81 16.25 -2.19
C CYS A 57 -3.45 15.69 -2.62
N GLN A 58 -3.06 15.89 -3.88
CA GLN A 58 -1.76 15.43 -4.41
C GLN A 58 -0.59 16.15 -3.74
N GLU A 59 -0.75 17.43 -3.43
CA GLU A 59 0.23 18.25 -2.72
C GLU A 59 0.18 18.08 -1.19
N GLN A 60 -0.76 17.27 -0.69
CA GLN A 60 -1.03 17.08 0.74
C GLN A 60 -1.48 18.35 1.49
N ASP A 61 -1.91 19.39 0.77
CA ASP A 61 -2.62 20.55 1.35
C ASP A 61 -4.10 20.19 1.56
N TYR A 62 -4.33 19.26 2.49
CA TYR A 62 -5.66 18.69 2.73
C TYR A 62 -6.67 19.72 3.24
N VAL A 63 -6.20 20.80 3.89
CA VAL A 63 -7.06 21.89 4.36
C VAL A 63 -7.69 22.62 3.17
N ARG A 64 -6.88 23.05 2.20
CA ARG A 64 -7.41 23.69 0.99
C ARG A 64 -8.19 22.71 0.12
N ALA A 65 -7.71 21.47 0.01
CA ALA A 65 -8.41 20.43 -0.74
C ALA A 65 -9.84 20.25 -0.23
N ALA A 66 -10.03 20.05 1.08
CA ALA A 66 -11.34 19.91 1.71
C ALA A 66 -12.24 21.15 1.50
N ALA A 67 -11.67 22.36 1.55
CA ALA A 67 -12.42 23.59 1.32
C ALA A 67 -12.95 23.70 -0.12
N PHE A 68 -12.16 23.33 -1.12
CA PHE A 68 -12.63 23.33 -2.51
C PHE A 68 -13.60 22.18 -2.80
N LEU A 69 -13.33 20.98 -2.29
CA LEU A 69 -14.16 19.79 -2.52
C LEU A 69 -15.53 19.90 -1.85
N SER A 70 -15.62 20.47 -0.64
CA SER A 70 -16.92 20.73 -0.01
C SER A 70 -17.77 21.70 -0.83
N ARG A 71 -17.16 22.72 -1.45
CA ARG A 71 -17.86 23.63 -2.38
C ARG A 71 -18.23 22.94 -3.70
N ALA A 72 -17.39 22.05 -4.20
CA ALA A 72 -17.68 21.25 -5.39
C ALA A 72 -18.89 20.34 -5.16
N ILE A 73 -18.96 19.67 -4.00
CA ILE A 73 -20.13 18.86 -3.59
C ILE A 73 -21.40 19.72 -3.46
N GLN A 74 -21.29 20.96 -2.97
CA GLN A 74 -22.45 21.87 -2.93
C GLN A 74 -22.93 22.28 -4.33
N ALA A 75 -22.04 22.33 -5.31
CA ALA A 75 -22.37 22.67 -6.70
C ALA A 75 -22.91 21.46 -7.48
N ASP A 76 -22.40 20.26 -7.19
CA ASP A 76 -22.82 18.99 -7.78
C ASP A 76 -22.81 17.86 -6.72
N PRO A 77 -23.94 17.67 -6.01
CA PRO A 77 -24.02 16.72 -4.90
C PRO A 77 -23.91 15.24 -5.29
N ASP A 78 -24.12 14.91 -6.57
CA ASP A 78 -24.20 13.53 -7.06
C ASP A 78 -22.92 13.10 -7.79
N ASN A 79 -21.88 13.94 -7.79
CA ASN A 79 -20.56 13.58 -8.28
C ASN A 79 -19.82 12.66 -7.27
N ALA A 80 -19.85 11.35 -7.55
CA ALA A 80 -19.20 10.32 -6.72
C ALA A 80 -17.69 10.53 -6.58
N ALA A 81 -17.00 10.98 -7.64
CA ALA A 81 -15.56 11.23 -7.61
C ALA A 81 -15.21 12.39 -6.66
N CYS A 82 -16.07 13.41 -6.60
CA CYS A 82 -15.89 14.51 -5.67
C CYS A 82 -16.01 14.05 -4.21
N HIS A 83 -16.97 13.18 -3.89
CA HIS A 83 -17.10 12.56 -2.56
C HIS A 83 -15.89 11.68 -2.20
N LEU A 84 -15.34 10.93 -3.16
CA LEU A 84 -14.09 10.17 -2.98
C LEU A 84 -12.91 11.10 -2.63
N ASN A 85 -12.73 12.16 -3.42
CA ASN A 85 -11.64 13.11 -3.21
C ASN A 85 -11.80 13.83 -1.87
N TYR A 86 -13.03 14.20 -1.50
CA TYR A 86 -13.32 14.83 -0.21
C TYR A 86 -13.01 13.90 0.96
N GLY A 87 -13.41 12.63 0.86
CA GLY A 87 -13.05 11.60 1.84
C GLY A 87 -11.53 11.45 2.00
N THR A 88 -10.79 11.47 0.89
CA THR A 88 -9.32 11.44 0.90
C THR A 88 -8.72 12.64 1.65
N ALA A 89 -9.22 13.86 1.38
CA ALA A 89 -8.78 15.05 2.10
C ALA A 89 -9.06 14.96 3.61
N LEU A 90 -10.27 14.54 3.99
CA LEU A 90 -10.67 14.36 5.39
C LEU A 90 -9.82 13.30 6.10
N GLN A 91 -9.48 12.22 5.41
CA GLN A 91 -8.58 11.18 5.92
C GLN A 91 -7.18 11.75 6.18
N GLY A 92 -6.65 12.56 5.26
CA GLY A 92 -5.39 13.29 5.44
C GLY A 92 -5.41 14.24 6.65
N LEU A 93 -6.57 14.85 6.93
CA LEU A 93 -6.84 15.67 8.12
C LEU A 93 -7.13 14.86 9.39
N ARG A 94 -7.09 13.52 9.34
CA ARG A 94 -7.42 12.61 10.45
C ARG A 94 -8.86 12.70 10.94
N GLN A 95 -9.77 13.24 10.12
CA GLN A 95 -11.21 13.27 10.37
C GLN A 95 -11.84 11.99 9.81
N LEU A 96 -11.53 10.86 10.43
CA LEU A 96 -11.74 9.53 9.84
C LEU A 96 -13.22 9.14 9.70
N GLU A 97 -14.06 9.48 10.68
CA GLU A 97 -15.51 9.22 10.61
C GLU A 97 -16.16 10.03 9.49
N ALA A 98 -15.75 11.29 9.31
CA ALA A 98 -16.22 12.12 8.20
C ALA A 98 -15.73 11.57 6.85
N ALA A 99 -14.49 11.07 6.79
CA ALA A 99 -13.97 10.41 5.59
C ALA A 99 -14.81 9.15 5.23
N VAL A 100 -15.15 8.32 6.21
CA VAL A 100 -16.03 7.16 6.02
C VAL A 100 -17.40 7.57 5.48
N ALA A 101 -18.00 8.65 6.00
CA ALA A 101 -19.27 9.15 5.51
C ALA A 101 -19.18 9.58 4.04
N SER A 102 -18.15 10.35 3.68
CA SER A 102 -17.91 10.79 2.29
C SER A 102 -17.68 9.61 1.34
N PHE A 103 -16.85 8.62 1.73
CA PHE A 103 -16.67 7.43 0.90
C PHE A 103 -17.94 6.59 0.77
N SER A 104 -18.77 6.52 1.82
CA SER A 104 -20.06 5.84 1.76
C SER A 104 -21.00 6.51 0.76
N ARG A 105 -21.01 7.85 0.72
CA ARG A 105 -21.78 8.59 -0.29
C ARG A 105 -21.26 8.33 -1.71
N ALA A 106 -19.94 8.23 -1.91
CA ALA A 106 -19.37 7.85 -3.20
C ALA A 106 -19.83 6.44 -3.64
N ILE A 107 -19.87 5.47 -2.72
CA ILE A 107 -20.34 4.10 -2.97
C ILE A 107 -21.83 4.07 -3.30
N GLU A 108 -22.67 4.84 -2.59
CA GLU A 108 -24.10 4.95 -2.89
C GLU A 108 -24.36 5.47 -4.32
N LEU A 109 -23.58 6.47 -4.74
CA LEU A 109 -23.70 7.08 -6.07
C LEU A 109 -23.13 6.20 -7.19
N SER A 110 -22.10 5.41 -6.90
CA SER A 110 -21.47 4.50 -7.87
C SER A 110 -20.86 3.28 -7.18
N PRO A 111 -21.65 2.21 -6.96
CA PRO A 111 -21.23 1.03 -6.21
C PRO A 111 -20.22 0.14 -6.98
N GLY A 112 -20.07 0.35 -8.29
CA GLY A 112 -19.18 -0.45 -9.14
C GLY A 112 -17.70 -0.05 -9.11
N VAL A 113 -17.30 0.91 -8.27
CA VAL A 113 -15.93 1.46 -8.25
C VAL A 113 -15.13 0.87 -7.08
N ALA A 114 -14.17 0.01 -7.41
CA ALA A 114 -13.36 -0.72 -6.42
C ALA A 114 -12.56 0.20 -5.49
N GLU A 115 -12.10 1.34 -5.99
CA GLU A 115 -11.29 2.33 -5.28
C GLU A 115 -12.07 2.98 -4.11
N PHE A 116 -13.40 3.09 -4.22
CA PHE A 116 -14.22 3.68 -3.15
C PHE A 116 -14.25 2.79 -1.91
N HIS A 117 -14.48 1.48 -2.11
CA HIS A 117 -14.40 0.48 -1.06
C HIS A 117 -12.99 0.39 -0.48
N PHE A 118 -11.95 0.40 -1.32
CA PHE A 118 -10.56 0.38 -0.85
C PHE A 118 -10.26 1.56 0.09
N ASN A 119 -10.65 2.78 -0.29
CA ASN A 119 -10.40 3.97 0.51
C ASN A 119 -11.22 4.01 1.81
N ARG A 120 -12.48 3.57 1.78
CA ARG A 120 -13.27 3.41 3.01
C ARG A 120 -12.69 2.34 3.94
N GLY A 121 -12.22 1.22 3.39
CA GLY A 121 -11.49 0.20 4.14
C GLY A 121 -10.22 0.74 4.81
N ASN A 122 -9.47 1.61 4.11
CA ASN A 122 -8.31 2.30 4.71
C ASN A 122 -8.71 3.21 5.88
N ALA A 123 -9.83 3.93 5.77
CA ALA A 123 -10.32 4.75 6.88
C ALA A 123 -10.79 3.89 8.07
N PHE A 124 -11.52 2.80 7.84
CA PHE A 124 -11.90 1.85 8.89
C PHE A 124 -10.70 1.22 9.58
N LYS A 125 -9.66 0.84 8.84
CA LYS A 125 -8.42 0.34 9.40
C LYS A 125 -7.77 1.36 10.35
N GLN A 126 -7.71 2.63 9.97
CA GLN A 126 -7.15 3.70 10.82
C GLN A 126 -8.00 3.96 12.07
N LEU A 127 -9.31 3.70 12.01
CA LEU A 127 -10.22 3.70 13.16
C LEU A 127 -10.11 2.46 14.06
N GLY A 128 -9.30 1.45 13.68
CA GLY A 128 -9.23 0.16 14.38
C GLY A 128 -10.43 -0.76 14.12
N ARG A 129 -11.33 -0.39 13.21
CA ARG A 129 -12.51 -1.18 12.82
C ARG A 129 -12.12 -2.27 11.81
N LEU A 130 -11.35 -3.25 12.26
CA LEU A 130 -10.70 -4.25 11.40
C LEU A 130 -11.68 -5.10 10.59
N ALA A 131 -12.81 -5.48 11.19
CA ALA A 131 -13.84 -6.29 10.51
C ALA A 131 -14.48 -5.52 9.34
N ASP A 132 -14.84 -4.25 9.56
CA ASP A 132 -15.40 -3.39 8.52
C ASP A 132 -14.38 -3.14 7.38
N ALA A 133 -13.12 -2.92 7.75
CA ALA A 133 -12.04 -2.79 6.77
C ALA A 133 -11.88 -4.06 5.91
N ALA A 134 -11.90 -5.24 6.54
CA ALA A 134 -11.80 -6.51 5.82
C ALA A 134 -12.98 -6.75 4.87
N ALA A 135 -14.19 -6.35 5.25
CA ALA A 135 -15.37 -6.42 4.40
C ALA A 135 -15.22 -5.50 3.18
N ASP A 136 -14.83 -4.24 3.38
CA ASP A 136 -14.63 -3.27 2.29
C ASP A 136 -13.50 -3.68 1.34
N TYR A 137 -12.37 -4.17 1.85
CA TYR A 137 -11.33 -4.72 0.97
C TYR A 137 -11.83 -5.92 0.17
N SER A 138 -12.72 -6.74 0.74
CA SER A 138 -13.31 -7.88 0.02
C SER A 138 -14.21 -7.41 -1.14
N GLU A 139 -15.02 -6.38 -0.95
CA GLU A 139 -15.82 -5.79 -2.03
C GLU A 139 -14.92 -5.14 -3.09
N SER A 140 -13.88 -4.41 -2.69
CA SER A 140 -12.89 -3.86 -3.62
C SER A 140 -12.22 -4.95 -4.49
N ILE A 141 -11.83 -6.06 -3.86
CA ILE A 141 -11.25 -7.23 -4.55
C ILE A 141 -12.25 -7.86 -5.51
N LYS A 142 -13.53 -8.00 -5.13
CA LYS A 142 -14.58 -8.56 -6.02
C LYS A 142 -14.75 -7.70 -7.27
N LEU A 143 -14.77 -6.38 -7.11
CA LEU A 143 -14.93 -5.42 -8.21
C LEU A 143 -13.69 -5.34 -9.11
N LYS A 144 -12.49 -5.40 -8.52
CA LYS A 144 -11.22 -5.33 -9.24
C LYS A 144 -10.19 -6.32 -8.67
N PRO A 145 -10.23 -7.60 -9.09
CA PRO A 145 -9.33 -8.64 -8.58
C PRO A 145 -7.83 -8.35 -8.80
N SER A 146 -7.49 -7.51 -9.77
CA SER A 146 -6.11 -7.09 -10.08
C SER A 146 -5.55 -6.02 -9.14
N LEU A 147 -6.37 -5.44 -8.25
CA LEU A 147 -5.92 -4.41 -7.30
C LEU A 147 -5.12 -5.02 -6.14
N ALA A 148 -3.83 -5.26 -6.37
CA ALA A 148 -2.94 -5.89 -5.38
C ALA A 148 -2.91 -5.17 -4.02
N ASP A 149 -3.08 -3.85 -4.00
CA ASP A 149 -3.17 -3.05 -2.78
C ASP A 149 -4.32 -3.47 -1.86
N ALA A 150 -5.47 -3.87 -2.42
CA ALA A 150 -6.62 -4.30 -1.64
C ALA A 150 -6.39 -5.66 -0.98
N TRP A 151 -5.82 -6.62 -1.71
CA TRP A 151 -5.42 -7.92 -1.16
C TRP A 151 -4.38 -7.78 -0.05
N TRP A 152 -3.35 -6.99 -0.29
CA TRP A 152 -2.29 -6.76 0.69
C TRP A 152 -2.83 -6.00 1.92
N SER A 153 -3.71 -5.02 1.74
CA SER A 153 -4.31 -4.30 2.87
C SER A 153 -5.25 -5.19 3.69
N LYS A 154 -6.01 -6.07 3.02
CA LYS A 154 -6.82 -7.11 3.68
C LYS A 154 -5.95 -8.05 4.51
N SER A 155 -4.77 -8.43 4.00
CA SER A 155 -3.84 -9.28 4.75
C SER A 155 -3.48 -8.68 6.11
N PHE A 156 -3.18 -7.37 6.16
CA PHE A 156 -2.81 -6.72 7.42
C PHE A 156 -3.93 -6.70 8.44
N VAL A 157 -5.17 -6.41 8.02
CA VAL A 157 -6.29 -6.36 8.98
C VAL A 157 -6.61 -7.75 9.54
N LEU A 158 -6.45 -8.81 8.74
CA LEU A 158 -6.59 -10.19 9.21
C LEU A 158 -5.46 -10.57 10.19
N LEU A 159 -4.20 -10.24 9.85
CA LEU A 159 -3.05 -10.49 10.73
C LEU A 159 -3.17 -9.72 12.05
N LEU A 160 -3.63 -8.47 12.02
CA LEU A 160 -3.89 -7.66 13.23
C LEU A 160 -5.04 -8.23 14.06
N ALA A 161 -6.03 -8.86 13.42
CA ALA A 161 -7.12 -9.57 14.11
C ALA A 161 -6.70 -10.96 14.62
N GLY A 162 -5.48 -11.41 14.36
CA GLY A 162 -4.99 -12.74 14.75
C GLY A 162 -5.40 -13.88 13.81
N ASP A 163 -6.00 -13.57 12.65
CA ASP A 163 -6.33 -14.55 11.62
C ASP A 163 -5.14 -14.76 10.67
N PHE A 164 -4.15 -15.51 11.14
CA PHE A 164 -2.94 -15.82 10.38
C PHE A 164 -3.22 -16.75 9.20
N GLU A 165 -4.18 -17.67 9.35
CA GLU A 165 -4.50 -18.66 8.31
C GLU A 165 -5.03 -18.00 7.04
N ASN A 166 -5.88 -16.98 7.18
CA ASN A 166 -6.38 -16.22 6.03
C ASN A 166 -5.49 -15.01 5.70
N GLY A 167 -4.81 -14.42 6.68
CA GLY A 167 -3.97 -13.24 6.48
C GLY A 167 -2.66 -13.53 5.71
N LEU A 168 -1.93 -14.57 6.08
CA LEU A 168 -0.61 -14.88 5.50
C LEU A 168 -0.66 -15.20 3.99
N PRO A 169 -1.65 -15.95 3.46
CA PRO A 169 -1.75 -16.15 2.01
C PRO A 169 -1.93 -14.84 1.25
N LEU A 170 -2.75 -13.93 1.79
CA LEU A 170 -3.00 -12.63 1.15
C LEU A 170 -1.80 -11.69 1.23
N PHE A 171 -0.92 -11.89 2.22
CA PHE A 171 0.28 -11.08 2.37
C PHE A 171 1.29 -11.27 1.22
N GLU A 172 1.22 -12.38 0.48
CA GLU A 172 2.04 -12.62 -0.72
C GLU A 172 1.72 -11.63 -1.85
N TRP A 173 0.53 -11.00 -1.84
CA TRP A 173 0.18 -9.97 -2.82
C TRP A 173 1.06 -8.72 -2.75
N ARG A 174 1.88 -8.56 -1.71
CA ARG A 174 2.93 -7.53 -1.62
C ARG A 174 3.86 -7.52 -2.85
N ARG A 175 4.03 -8.67 -3.52
CA ARG A 175 4.89 -8.82 -4.71
C ARG A 175 4.29 -8.22 -5.99
N PHE A 176 2.98 -8.01 -6.03
CA PHE A 176 2.25 -7.52 -7.21
C PHE A 176 1.86 -6.04 -7.11
N ARG A 177 2.25 -5.35 -6.03
CA ARG A 177 1.96 -3.92 -5.84
C ARG A 177 2.83 -3.05 -6.75
N GLN A 178 2.35 -1.85 -7.09
CA GLN A 178 3.18 -0.86 -7.76
C GLN A 178 4.42 -0.52 -6.90
N GLY A 179 5.61 -0.52 -7.51
CA GLY A 179 6.87 -0.35 -6.79
C GLY A 179 7.25 -1.54 -5.89
N GLY A 180 6.47 -2.63 -5.91
CA GLY A 180 6.90 -3.90 -5.33
C GLY A 180 8.21 -4.30 -5.98
N GLN A 181 9.21 -4.65 -5.16
CA GLN A 181 10.41 -5.30 -5.69
C GLN A 181 9.92 -6.62 -6.31
N GLY A 182 9.76 -6.64 -7.63
CA GLY A 182 9.49 -7.87 -8.37
C GLY A 182 10.43 -8.95 -7.87
N GLY A 183 9.91 -10.16 -7.70
CA GLY A 183 10.66 -11.28 -7.11
C GLY A 183 12.03 -11.36 -7.77
N ARG A 184 13.09 -11.30 -6.95
CA ARG A 184 14.46 -11.39 -7.46
C ARG A 184 14.64 -12.75 -8.10
N ASP A 185 15.14 -12.75 -9.33
CA ASP A 185 15.47 -13.97 -10.03
C ASP A 185 16.87 -14.44 -9.60
N PHE A 186 16.92 -15.66 -9.06
CA PHE A 186 18.14 -16.32 -8.62
C PHE A 186 18.57 -17.44 -9.57
N GLY A 187 17.83 -17.69 -10.66
CA GLY A 187 18.05 -18.84 -11.54
C GLY A 187 17.87 -20.19 -10.86
N LYS A 188 17.20 -20.22 -9.69
CA LYS A 188 16.92 -21.38 -8.85
C LYS A 188 15.44 -21.37 -8.46
N PRO A 189 14.82 -22.53 -8.17
CA PRO A 189 13.42 -22.57 -7.77
C PRO A 189 13.19 -21.93 -6.39
N ALA A 190 12.06 -21.22 -6.26
CA ALA A 190 11.55 -20.78 -4.97
C ALA A 190 11.00 -22.00 -4.20
N TRP A 191 11.36 -22.13 -2.92
CA TRP A 191 10.84 -23.20 -2.06
C TRP A 191 9.38 -22.94 -1.72
N THR A 192 8.53 -23.96 -1.88
CA THR A 192 7.07 -23.82 -1.71
C THR A 192 6.56 -24.32 -0.35
N GLY A 193 7.47 -24.74 0.54
CA GLY A 193 7.12 -25.40 1.79
C GLY A 193 6.72 -26.87 1.63
N ARG A 194 6.64 -27.40 0.40
CA ARG A 194 6.20 -28.78 0.12
C ARG A 194 7.36 -29.72 -0.14
N GLU A 195 8.42 -29.24 -0.80
CA GLU A 195 9.57 -30.06 -1.15
C GLU A 195 10.44 -30.32 0.09
N PRO A 196 10.98 -31.55 0.27
CA PRO A 196 11.89 -31.83 1.35
C PRO A 196 13.19 -31.02 1.18
N LEU A 197 13.71 -30.53 2.31
CA LEU A 197 14.95 -29.77 2.39
C LEU A 197 16.15 -30.57 2.92
N THR A 198 15.95 -31.83 3.32
CA THR A 198 17.02 -32.67 3.88
C THR A 198 18.19 -32.79 2.91
N GLY A 199 19.37 -32.35 3.35
CA GLY A 199 20.60 -32.36 2.56
C GLY A 199 20.71 -31.26 1.50
N LYS A 200 19.70 -30.38 1.36
CA LYS A 200 19.72 -29.26 0.41
C LYS A 200 20.30 -28.01 1.04
N THR A 201 20.85 -27.14 0.20
CA THR A 201 21.23 -25.77 0.56
C THR A 201 20.14 -24.80 0.11
N ILE A 202 19.59 -24.03 1.05
CA ILE A 202 18.56 -23.01 0.78
C ILE A 202 19.11 -21.62 1.04
N LEU A 203 18.86 -20.70 0.12
CA LEU A 203 19.08 -19.28 0.31
C LEU A 203 17.82 -18.62 0.89
N LEU A 204 17.88 -18.22 2.15
CA LEU A 204 16.93 -17.28 2.73
C LEU A 204 17.38 -15.86 2.43
N HIS A 205 16.45 -14.97 2.08
CA HIS A 205 16.85 -13.64 1.64
C HIS A 205 15.91 -12.52 2.07
N ALA A 206 16.49 -11.37 2.40
CA ALA A 206 15.77 -10.15 2.74
C ALA A 206 15.06 -9.55 1.50
N GLU A 207 13.99 -8.78 1.75
CA GLU A 207 13.19 -8.11 0.71
C GLU A 207 13.05 -6.61 1.01
N GLN A 208 12.52 -6.27 2.19
CA GLN A 208 12.13 -4.91 2.59
C GLN A 208 13.13 -4.29 3.59
N GLY A 209 12.64 -3.69 4.67
CA GLY A 209 13.45 -2.92 5.61
C GLY A 209 14.24 -3.79 6.59
N LEU A 210 15.13 -3.15 7.35
CA LEU A 210 15.92 -3.81 8.40
C LEU A 210 15.02 -4.48 9.46
N GLY A 211 13.92 -3.80 9.82
CA GLY A 211 12.94 -4.31 10.79
C GLY A 211 12.29 -5.62 10.35
N ASP A 212 11.92 -5.75 9.07
CA ASP A 212 11.36 -6.99 8.53
C ASP A 212 12.39 -8.12 8.56
N THR A 213 13.64 -7.83 8.17
CA THR A 213 14.72 -8.82 8.23
C THR A 213 14.90 -9.33 9.65
N ILE A 214 14.98 -8.44 10.65
CA ILE A 214 15.09 -8.80 12.06
C ILE A 214 13.86 -9.58 12.52
N GLN A 215 12.67 -9.18 12.10
CA GLN A 215 11.42 -9.83 12.48
C GLN A 215 11.34 -11.27 11.95
N PHE A 216 11.73 -11.51 10.70
CA PHE A 216 11.51 -12.79 10.03
C PHE A 216 12.74 -13.73 10.07
N CYS A 217 13.93 -13.25 10.44
CA CYS A 217 15.11 -14.12 10.57
C CYS A 217 14.92 -15.21 11.65
N ARG A 218 14.02 -15.01 12.62
CA ARG A 218 13.63 -15.99 13.65
C ARG A 218 13.21 -17.36 13.09
N TYR A 219 12.77 -17.42 11.83
CA TYR A 219 12.34 -18.65 11.18
C TYR A 219 13.51 -19.47 10.61
N ALA A 220 14.71 -18.89 10.48
CA ALA A 220 15.85 -19.57 9.87
C ALA A 220 16.23 -20.87 10.60
N GLY A 221 16.17 -20.86 11.93
CA GLY A 221 16.43 -22.06 12.74
C GLY A 221 15.42 -23.20 12.48
N ILE A 222 14.16 -22.87 12.23
CA ILE A 222 13.14 -23.87 11.88
C ILE A 222 13.46 -24.49 10.51
N VAL A 223 13.83 -23.66 9.53
CA VAL A 223 14.24 -24.14 8.20
C VAL A 223 15.47 -25.06 8.30
N ALA A 224 16.45 -24.71 9.14
CA ALA A 224 17.61 -25.58 9.41
C ALA A 224 17.19 -26.91 10.05
N GLY A 225 16.23 -26.88 10.98
CA GLY A 225 15.64 -28.06 11.61
C GLY A 225 14.94 -29.02 10.64
N LEU A 226 14.57 -28.56 9.43
CA LEU A 226 14.07 -29.40 8.34
C LEU A 226 15.21 -30.14 7.58
N GLY A 227 16.46 -30.03 8.03
CA GLY A 227 17.64 -30.67 7.46
C GLY A 227 18.31 -29.88 6.35
N ALA A 228 18.01 -28.59 6.23
CA ALA A 228 18.59 -27.69 5.23
C ALA A 228 19.90 -27.07 5.73
N ARG A 229 20.88 -26.89 4.84
CA ARG A 229 21.95 -25.92 5.04
C ARG A 229 21.43 -24.52 4.67
N VAL A 230 21.24 -23.66 5.66
CA VAL A 230 20.67 -22.31 5.46
C VAL A 230 21.77 -21.30 5.18
N LEU A 231 21.69 -20.62 4.04
CA LEU A 231 22.44 -19.41 3.72
C LEU A 231 21.50 -18.22 3.88
N LEU A 232 21.98 -17.11 4.42
CA LEU A 232 21.15 -15.93 4.65
C LEU A 232 21.74 -14.70 3.97
N GLU A 233 21.04 -14.13 3.00
CA GLU A 233 21.41 -12.85 2.40
C GLU A 233 20.58 -11.70 2.99
N VAL A 234 21.27 -10.69 3.52
CA VAL A 234 20.67 -9.54 4.23
C VAL A 234 21.27 -8.22 3.78
N GLN A 235 20.69 -7.12 4.23
CA GLN A 235 21.27 -5.79 4.07
C GLN A 235 22.66 -5.71 4.74
N PRO A 236 23.65 -5.00 4.17
CA PRO A 236 25.02 -4.95 4.68
C PRO A 236 25.11 -4.62 6.18
N GLU A 237 24.24 -3.75 6.68
CA GLU A 237 24.17 -3.30 8.07
C GLU A 237 23.84 -4.42 9.05
N LEU A 238 23.18 -5.50 8.59
CA LEU A 238 22.75 -6.61 9.43
C LEU A 238 23.69 -7.81 9.40
N VAL A 239 24.71 -7.83 8.53
CA VAL A 239 25.58 -9.00 8.37
C VAL A 239 26.26 -9.38 9.68
N THR A 240 26.83 -8.42 10.39
CA THR A 240 27.51 -8.69 11.66
C THR A 240 26.53 -9.14 12.75
N LEU A 241 25.38 -8.49 12.85
CA LEU A 241 24.36 -8.83 13.85
C LEU A 241 23.83 -10.25 13.64
N LEU A 242 23.47 -10.57 12.40
CA LEU A 242 22.87 -11.86 12.03
C LEU A 242 23.90 -12.99 11.90
N GLY A 243 25.21 -12.68 11.91
CA GLY A 243 26.28 -13.69 11.91
C GLY A 243 26.24 -14.61 13.14
N THR A 244 25.54 -14.21 14.21
CA THR A 244 25.33 -15.02 15.43
C THR A 244 24.04 -15.84 15.39
N LEU A 245 23.25 -15.74 14.33
CA LEU A 245 21.93 -16.35 14.24
C LEU A 245 22.03 -17.87 14.17
N GLN A 246 21.48 -18.56 15.17
CA GLN A 246 21.47 -20.02 15.22
C GLN A 246 20.69 -20.63 14.04
N GLY A 247 21.21 -21.73 13.51
CA GLY A 247 20.65 -22.42 12.34
C GLY A 247 21.05 -21.83 11.00
N VAL A 248 21.76 -20.70 10.96
CA VAL A 248 22.31 -20.14 9.72
C VAL A 248 23.77 -20.55 9.57
N ALA A 249 24.12 -21.14 8.43
CA ALA A 249 25.49 -21.58 8.16
C ALA A 249 26.42 -20.41 7.79
N SER A 250 25.91 -19.42 7.05
CA SER A 250 26.66 -18.22 6.65
C SER A 250 25.72 -17.09 6.28
N VAL A 251 26.16 -15.85 6.56
CA VAL A 251 25.41 -14.62 6.25
C VAL A 251 26.17 -13.81 5.20
N PHE A 252 25.45 -13.31 4.20
CA PHE A 252 25.99 -12.57 3.06
C PHE A 252 25.35 -11.18 2.97
N ALA A 253 26.14 -10.19 2.59
CA ALA A 253 25.62 -8.87 2.26
C ALA A 253 24.96 -8.90 0.88
N ARG A 254 23.81 -8.26 0.74
CA ARG A 254 23.12 -8.10 -0.55
C ARG A 254 24.06 -7.46 -1.57
N GLY A 255 24.12 -8.03 -2.77
CA GLY A 255 24.98 -7.57 -3.86
C GLY A 255 26.39 -8.18 -3.86
N THR A 256 26.72 -9.03 -2.88
CA THR A 256 27.95 -9.82 -2.90
C THR A 256 27.72 -11.17 -3.61
N PRO A 257 28.78 -11.80 -4.17
CA PRO A 257 28.66 -13.12 -4.75
C PRO A 257 28.13 -14.15 -3.74
N LEU A 258 27.10 -14.90 -4.14
CA LEU A 258 26.51 -15.97 -3.33
C LEU A 258 27.14 -17.32 -3.71
N PRO A 259 27.37 -18.23 -2.74
CA PRO A 259 27.78 -19.59 -3.04
C PRO A 259 26.64 -20.37 -3.71
N GLN A 260 26.91 -21.58 -4.19
CA GLN A 260 25.87 -22.42 -4.80
C GLN A 260 24.79 -22.82 -3.78
N PHE A 261 23.53 -22.75 -4.22
CA PHE A 261 22.35 -23.22 -3.49
C PHE A 261 21.36 -23.92 -4.43
N ASP A 262 20.47 -24.73 -3.85
CA ASP A 262 19.52 -25.57 -4.59
C ASP A 262 18.17 -24.88 -4.78
N CYS A 263 17.74 -24.08 -3.80
CA CYS A 263 16.48 -23.33 -3.83
C CYS A 263 16.59 -22.05 -2.98
N HIS A 264 15.61 -21.17 -3.08
CA HIS A 264 15.59 -19.91 -2.32
C HIS A 264 14.21 -19.62 -1.71
N CYS A 265 14.17 -18.78 -0.69
CA CYS A 265 12.93 -18.29 -0.09
C CYS A 265 13.11 -16.88 0.48
N ALA A 266 12.17 -16.01 0.16
CA ALA A 266 12.05 -14.71 0.82
C ALA A 266 11.69 -14.89 2.30
N LEU A 267 12.40 -14.21 3.20
CA LEU A 267 12.18 -14.29 4.65
C LEU A 267 10.71 -14.05 5.04
N MET A 268 10.08 -13.04 4.44
CA MET A 268 8.71 -12.63 4.77
C MET A 268 7.64 -13.65 4.32
N SER A 269 8.03 -14.68 3.57
CA SER A 269 7.12 -15.77 3.13
C SER A 269 7.19 -16.97 4.07
N LEU A 270 8.23 -17.08 4.90
CA LEU A 270 8.42 -18.20 5.82
C LEU A 270 7.24 -18.43 6.77
N PRO A 271 6.57 -17.40 7.34
CA PRO A 271 5.42 -17.65 8.19
C PRO A 271 4.30 -18.38 7.45
N LEU A 272 4.04 -18.04 6.18
CA LEU A 272 3.04 -18.73 5.37
C LEU A 272 3.46 -20.19 5.11
N LEU A 273 4.69 -20.38 4.62
CA LEU A 273 5.18 -21.70 4.22
C LEU A 273 5.30 -22.67 5.39
N LEU A 274 5.60 -22.15 6.58
CA LEU A 274 5.68 -22.91 7.84
C LEU A 274 4.35 -22.95 8.60
N ARG A 275 3.26 -22.40 8.02
CA ARG A 275 1.90 -22.40 8.58
C ARG A 275 1.84 -21.81 10.00
N THR A 276 2.49 -20.67 10.19
CA THR A 276 2.46 -19.94 11.46
C THR A 276 1.03 -19.55 11.83
N ARG A 277 0.65 -19.84 13.07
CA ARG A 277 -0.51 -19.30 13.77
C ARG A 277 -0.05 -18.43 14.94
N LEU A 278 -0.98 -17.72 15.58
CA LEU A 278 -0.69 -16.85 16.73
C LEU A 278 0.04 -17.60 17.86
N ASP A 279 -0.36 -18.84 18.14
CA ASP A 279 0.22 -19.72 19.16
C ASP A 279 1.56 -20.35 18.75
N SER A 280 1.92 -20.28 17.46
CA SER A 280 3.11 -20.94 16.91
C SER A 280 4.17 -19.97 16.39
N ILE A 281 4.03 -18.67 16.67
CA ILE A 281 5.04 -17.68 16.30
C ILE A 281 6.35 -18.05 17.01
N PRO A 282 7.48 -18.23 16.29
CA PRO A 282 8.74 -18.55 16.93
C PRO A 282 9.14 -17.42 17.88
N SER A 283 9.30 -17.77 19.16
CA SER A 283 9.70 -16.83 20.20
C SER A 283 10.80 -17.44 21.08
N PRO A 284 11.98 -17.78 20.50
CA PRO A 284 13.10 -18.24 21.30
C PRO A 284 13.54 -17.15 22.30
N PRO A 285 14.03 -17.51 23.50
CA PRO A 285 14.40 -16.55 24.54
C PRO A 285 15.36 -15.45 24.05
N HIS A 286 16.33 -15.85 23.23
CA HIS A 286 17.23 -14.97 22.49
C HIS A 286 17.53 -15.62 21.14
N TYR A 287 17.33 -14.91 20.03
CA TYR A 287 17.76 -15.36 18.70
C TYR A 287 18.80 -14.44 18.06
N LEU A 288 19.09 -13.29 18.67
CA LEU A 288 20.18 -12.40 18.31
C LEU A 288 20.98 -12.08 19.57
N GLN A 289 22.30 -12.04 19.45
CA GLN A 289 23.20 -11.71 20.55
C GLN A 289 24.20 -10.64 20.08
N SER A 290 24.42 -9.64 20.93
CA SER A 290 25.59 -8.76 20.78
C SER A 290 26.82 -9.48 21.29
N THR A 291 27.93 -9.37 20.53
CA THR A 291 29.23 -9.88 20.95
C THR A 291 29.75 -9.07 22.14
N ALA A 292 30.54 -9.69 23.02
CA ALA A 292 30.94 -9.07 24.29
C ALA A 292 31.76 -7.78 24.12
N ASP A 293 32.45 -7.62 22.99
CA ASP A 293 33.20 -6.43 22.56
C ASP A 293 32.32 -5.26 22.10
N LYS A 294 31.00 -5.47 21.94
CA LYS A 294 30.02 -4.49 21.47
C LYS A 294 28.87 -4.27 22.46
N ARG A 295 29.06 -4.65 23.73
CA ARG A 295 28.13 -4.38 24.83
C ARG A 295 28.44 -3.07 25.53
#